data_AF-A0A0H4C4Z4-F1
#
_entry.id   AF-A0A0H4C4Z4-F1
#
_cell.length_a   1.000
_cell.length_b   1.000
_cell.length_c   1.000
_cell.angle_alpha   90.00
_cell.angle_beta   90.00
_cell.angle_gamma   90.00
#
_symmetry.space_group_name_H-M   'P 1'
#
loop_
_entity.id
_entity.type
_entity.pdbx_description
1 polymer ?
#
loop_
_entity_poly.entity_id
_entity_poly.type
_entity_poly.pdbx_seq_one_letter_code
_entity_poly.pdbx_strand_id
1 'polypeptide(L)'
;MPAQAYVRGSCQYVDLPGGTLGDATAVTLSARVKPEHDANWARVPDSGDGTTRYLHLAVRNAAGVVFGGLDSGVADPDRPDGTTLHDAVWAGAPFRSKGVLVARVGKVADAWIAGERLGRTDGEAVLRTARRASYVP
;
A
#
# COMPACT_ATOMS: atom_id res chain seq x y z
N MET A 1 -25.47 -9.85 20.40
CA MET A 1 -24.36 -10.84 20.48
C MET A 1 -23.04 -10.07 20.55
N PRO A 2 -22.03 -10.50 21.31
CA PRO A 2 -20.71 -9.87 21.33
C PRO A 2 -19.93 -10.14 20.03
N ALA A 3 -18.91 -9.33 19.74
CA ALA A 3 -17.97 -9.61 18.66
C ALA A 3 -17.24 -10.94 18.91
N GLN A 4 -17.00 -11.73 17.85
CA GLN A 4 -16.42 -13.06 17.96
C GLN A 4 -15.20 -13.21 17.06
N ALA A 5 -14.12 -13.76 17.63
CA ALA A 5 -12.89 -14.05 16.89
C ALA A 5 -13.00 -15.39 16.16
N TYR A 6 -12.53 -15.43 14.91
CA TYR A 6 -12.53 -16.60 14.05
C TYR A 6 -11.16 -16.82 13.43
N VAL A 7 -10.84 -18.10 13.19
CA VAL A 7 -9.70 -18.54 12.39
C VAL A 7 -10.24 -19.35 11.22
N ARG A 8 -9.98 -18.90 9.99
CA ARG A 8 -10.33 -19.61 8.75
C ARG A 8 -9.08 -19.78 7.90
N GLY A 9 -8.50 -20.97 7.92
CA GLY A 9 -7.21 -21.22 7.26
C GLY A 9 -6.11 -20.35 7.87
N SER A 10 -5.38 -19.61 7.04
CA SER A 10 -4.35 -18.64 7.44
C SER A 10 -4.90 -17.27 7.85
N CYS A 11 -6.23 -17.06 7.78
CA CYS A 11 -6.84 -15.78 8.13
C CYS A 11 -7.37 -15.79 9.58
N GLN A 12 -7.03 -14.77 10.35
CA GLN A 12 -7.65 -14.46 11.64
C GLN A 12 -8.44 -13.16 11.52
N TYR A 13 -9.69 -13.16 11.98
CA TYR A 13 -10.56 -11.98 11.93
C TYR A 13 -11.52 -11.96 13.12
N VAL A 14 -12.10 -10.79 13.37
CA VAL A 14 -13.17 -10.62 14.34
C VAL A 14 -14.40 -10.16 13.58
N ASP A 15 -15.48 -10.95 13.66
CA ASP A 15 -16.75 -10.50 13.10
C ASP A 15 -17.46 -9.59 14.10
N LEU A 16 -17.95 -8.48 13.56
CA LEU A 16 -18.90 -7.63 14.25
C LEU A 16 -20.30 -8.26 14.14
N PRO A 17 -21.12 -8.17 15.18
CA PRO A 17 -22.51 -8.62 15.12
C PRO A 17 -23.26 -8.02 13.91
N GLY A 18 -24.14 -8.81 13.30
CA GLY A 18 -25.01 -8.31 12.23
C GLY A 18 -25.78 -7.07 12.68
N GLY A 19 -25.81 -6.02 11.84
CA GLY A 19 -26.46 -4.75 12.17
C GLY A 19 -25.63 -3.80 13.04
N THR A 20 -24.36 -4.10 13.34
CA THR A 20 -23.48 -3.19 14.12
C THR A 20 -23.42 -1.77 13.54
N LEU A 21 -23.49 -1.64 12.21
CA LEU A 21 -23.53 -0.34 11.53
C LEU A 21 -24.98 0.16 11.26
N GLY A 22 -26.00 -0.70 11.39
CA GLY A 22 -27.41 -0.35 11.18
C GLY A 22 -27.67 0.44 9.88
N ASP A 23 -28.49 1.49 9.99
CA ASP A 23 -28.78 2.46 8.92
C ASP A 23 -27.86 3.70 8.98
N ALA A 24 -26.67 3.58 9.59
CA ALA A 24 -25.77 4.71 9.76
C ALA A 24 -25.36 5.29 8.40
N THR A 25 -25.65 6.57 8.19
CA THR A 25 -25.29 7.31 6.97
C THR A 25 -23.86 7.82 6.99
N ALA A 26 -23.18 7.76 8.15
CA ALA A 26 -21.78 8.10 8.32
C ALA A 26 -21.14 7.24 9.43
N VAL A 27 -19.86 6.93 9.28
CA VAL A 27 -19.08 6.15 10.27
C VAL A 27 -17.69 6.74 10.44
N THR A 28 -17.16 6.69 11.66
CA THR A 28 -15.73 6.93 11.94
C THR A 28 -15.09 5.65 12.44
N LEU A 29 -13.95 5.28 11.84
CA LEU A 29 -13.17 4.10 12.21
C LEU A 29 -11.81 4.53 12.75
N SER A 30 -11.38 3.93 13.87
CA SER A 30 -10.04 4.14 14.42
C SER A 30 -9.45 2.81 14.88
N ALA A 31 -8.25 2.49 14.40
CA ALA A 31 -7.52 1.29 14.79
C ALA A 31 -6.04 1.61 14.97
N ARG A 32 -5.38 0.90 15.87
CA ARG A 32 -3.91 0.82 15.92
C ARG A 32 -3.51 -0.50 15.27
N VAL A 33 -2.68 -0.42 14.23
CA VAL A 33 -2.27 -1.58 13.44
C VAL A 33 -0.76 -1.71 13.53
N LYS A 34 -0.28 -2.90 13.87
CA LYS A 34 1.12 -3.29 13.76
C LYS A 34 1.21 -4.36 12.67
N PRO A 35 1.59 -4.01 11.43
CA PRO A 35 1.77 -4.99 10.37
C PRO A 35 2.96 -5.91 10.71
N GLU A 36 2.73 -7.23 10.74
CA GLU A 36 3.79 -8.23 10.95
C GLU A 36 3.95 -9.19 9.76
N HIS A 37 3.08 -9.08 8.76
CA HIS A 37 3.06 -9.92 7.56
C HIS A 37 3.09 -9.03 6.31
N ASP A 38 3.85 -9.44 5.29
CA ASP A 38 4.13 -8.68 4.05
C ASP A 38 3.14 -8.98 2.91
N ALA A 39 2.06 -9.70 3.20
CA ALA A 39 1.05 -10.07 2.21
C ALA A 39 0.50 -8.87 1.43
N ASN A 40 0.49 -9.04 0.12
CA ASN A 40 -0.35 -8.33 -0.82
C ASN A 40 -1.83 -8.42 -0.38
N TRP A 41 -2.52 -7.27 -0.22
CA TRP A 41 -3.91 -7.17 0.25
C TRP A 41 -4.18 -7.46 1.73
N ALA A 42 -3.27 -7.09 2.63
CA ALA A 42 -3.58 -7.06 4.07
C ALA A 42 -4.62 -5.97 4.39
N ARG A 43 -5.91 -6.35 4.45
CA ARG A 43 -7.02 -5.47 4.83
C ARG A 43 -7.21 -5.47 6.35
N VAL A 44 -7.43 -4.29 6.92
CA VAL A 44 -7.57 -4.10 8.38
C VAL A 44 -9.05 -4.11 8.77
N PRO A 45 -9.86 -3.07 8.52
CA PRO A 45 -11.28 -3.26 8.34
C PRO A 45 -11.52 -3.85 6.94
N ASP A 46 -12.35 -4.89 6.87
CA ASP A 46 -12.98 -5.37 5.65
C ASP A 46 -14.45 -5.67 6.01
N SER A 47 -15.38 -4.97 5.38
CA SER A 47 -16.82 -5.12 5.64
C SER A 47 -17.56 -5.00 4.33
N GLY A 48 -18.46 -5.95 4.05
CA GLY A 48 -19.16 -6.03 2.78
C GLY A 48 -19.35 -7.46 2.32
N ASP A 49 -20.00 -7.64 1.18
CA ASP A 49 -20.37 -8.96 0.65
C ASP A 49 -19.97 -9.17 -0.82
N GLY A 50 -18.94 -8.45 -1.28
CA GLY A 50 -18.39 -8.63 -2.62
C GLY A 50 -17.51 -7.48 -3.06
N THR A 51 -17.36 -7.33 -4.38
CA THR A 51 -16.49 -6.32 -5.01
C THR A 51 -17.20 -5.03 -5.37
N THR A 52 -18.50 -4.92 -5.10
CA THR A 52 -19.32 -3.73 -5.42
C THR A 52 -19.89 -3.05 -4.19
N ARG A 53 -19.90 -3.72 -3.04
CA ARG A 53 -20.39 -3.21 -1.76
C ARG A 53 -19.41 -3.62 -0.68
N TYR A 54 -18.40 -2.78 -0.47
CA TYR A 54 -17.38 -3.00 0.53
C TYR A 54 -16.89 -1.68 1.12
N LEU A 55 -16.38 -1.78 2.35
CA LEU A 55 -15.54 -0.80 3.00
C LEU A 55 -14.30 -1.56 3.48
N HIS A 56 -13.13 -1.24 2.92
CA HIS A 56 -11.88 -1.77 3.42
C HIS A 56 -10.76 -0.75 3.41
N LEU A 57 -9.79 -0.94 4.31
CA LEU A 57 -8.50 -0.25 4.28
C LEU A 57 -7.42 -1.31 4.14
N ALA A 58 -6.68 -1.27 3.03
CA ALA A 58 -5.52 -2.12 2.82
C ALA A 58 -4.25 -1.38 3.25
N VAL A 59 -3.42 -2.02 4.09
CA VAL A 59 -2.11 -1.47 4.48
C VAL A 59 -1.13 -1.53 3.31
N ARG A 60 -1.29 -2.53 2.45
CA ARG A 60 -0.56 -2.70 1.19
C ARG A 60 -1.56 -3.02 0.08
N ASN A 61 -1.55 -2.26 -1.01
CA ASN A 61 -2.20 -2.66 -2.24
C ASN A 61 -1.22 -3.57 -3.01
N ALA A 62 -1.72 -4.64 -3.63
CA ALA A 62 -0.84 -5.55 -4.39
C ALA A 62 -0.42 -5.01 -5.76
N ALA A 63 -0.58 -3.71 -5.99
CA ALA A 63 -0.52 -3.15 -7.32
C ALA A 63 0.30 -1.86 -7.31
N GLY A 64 1.52 -2.03 -7.82
CA GLY A 64 2.34 -1.02 -8.45
C GLY A 64 3.01 0.00 -7.54
N VAL A 65 3.99 0.71 -8.13
CA VAL A 65 4.71 1.77 -7.43
C VAL A 65 3.83 3.04 -7.43
N VAL A 66 3.22 3.35 -6.29
CA VAL A 66 2.29 4.48 -6.11
C VAL A 66 2.95 5.64 -5.34
N PHE A 67 2.69 6.89 -5.74
CA PHE A 67 3.09 8.08 -4.97
C PHE A 67 1.92 9.04 -4.83
N GLY A 68 1.62 9.48 -3.60
CA GLY A 68 0.57 10.49 -3.36
C GLY A 68 -0.79 10.12 -3.97
N GLY A 69 -1.14 8.83 -4.00
CA GLY A 69 -2.36 8.30 -4.62
C GLY A 69 -2.30 8.10 -6.15
N LEU A 70 -1.19 8.47 -6.80
CA LEU A 70 -1.00 8.28 -8.24
C LEU A 70 -0.20 7.00 -8.52
N ASP A 71 -0.80 6.06 -9.23
CA ASP A 71 -0.16 4.81 -9.67
C ASP A 71 0.73 5.05 -10.91
N SER A 72 1.89 4.41 -10.94
CA SER A 72 2.80 4.39 -12.09
C SER A 72 2.39 3.39 -13.17
N GLY A 73 1.54 2.40 -12.84
CA GLY A 73 1.23 1.26 -13.71
C GLY A 73 2.37 0.25 -13.82
N VAL A 74 3.45 0.46 -13.07
CA VAL A 74 4.63 -0.41 -13.03
C VAL A 74 4.53 -1.29 -11.80
N ALA A 75 4.72 -2.60 -11.96
CA ALA A 75 4.82 -3.54 -10.84
C ALA A 75 5.88 -3.08 -9.83
N ASP A 76 5.77 -3.45 -8.55
CA ASP A 76 6.78 -3.10 -7.54
C ASP A 76 7.77 -4.26 -7.38
N PRO A 77 8.89 -4.31 -8.14
CA PRO A 77 9.79 -5.45 -8.11
C PRO A 77 10.55 -5.54 -6.80
N ASP A 78 10.64 -6.75 -6.27
CA ASP A 78 11.42 -7.08 -5.09
C ASP A 78 12.85 -7.55 -5.41
N ARG A 79 13.70 -7.45 -4.38
CA ARG A 79 14.98 -8.14 -4.32
C ARG A 79 14.79 -9.54 -3.73
N PRO A 80 15.77 -10.44 -3.88
CA PRO A 80 15.73 -11.76 -3.24
C PRO A 80 15.55 -11.75 -1.72
N ASP A 81 15.84 -10.63 -1.05
CA ASP A 81 15.63 -10.42 0.39
C ASP A 81 14.21 -9.92 0.74
N GLY A 82 13.32 -9.79 -0.25
CA GLY A 82 11.95 -9.29 -0.11
C GLY A 82 11.82 -7.76 -0.16
N THR A 83 12.90 -7.00 -0.22
CA THR A 83 12.83 -5.53 -0.27
C THR A 83 12.29 -5.06 -1.62
N THR A 84 11.13 -4.39 -1.64
CA THR A 84 10.58 -3.82 -2.88
C THR A 84 11.26 -2.50 -3.27
N LEU A 85 11.08 -2.07 -4.53
CA LEU A 85 11.52 -0.75 -4.97
C LEU A 85 10.89 0.34 -4.10
N HIS A 86 9.60 0.22 -3.79
CA HIS A 86 8.89 1.15 -2.93
C HIS A 86 9.49 1.20 -1.51
N ASP A 87 9.75 0.04 -0.89
CA ASP A 87 10.41 -0.04 0.43
C ASP A 87 11.78 0.65 0.40
N ALA A 88 12.57 0.45 -0.66
CA ALA A 88 13.88 1.06 -0.81
C ALA A 88 13.83 2.58 -1.00
N VAL A 89 12.80 3.11 -1.67
CA VAL A 89 12.54 4.56 -1.71
C VAL A 89 12.31 5.06 -0.29
N TRP A 90 11.33 4.49 0.43
CA TRP A 90 10.93 4.95 1.77
C TRP A 90 11.97 4.74 2.87
N ALA A 91 12.93 3.84 2.69
CA ALA A 91 14.09 3.73 3.57
C ALA A 91 14.91 5.04 3.66
N GLY A 92 14.75 5.96 2.69
CA GLY A 92 15.35 7.30 2.72
C GLY A 92 14.51 8.39 3.40
N ALA A 93 13.33 8.05 3.93
CA ALA A 93 12.46 8.99 4.63
C ALA A 93 12.98 9.35 6.04
N PRO A 94 12.59 10.49 6.63
CA PRO A 94 11.63 11.48 6.11
C PRO A 94 12.20 12.35 4.99
N PHE A 95 11.37 12.63 3.98
CA PHE A 95 11.71 13.59 2.92
C PHE A 95 11.27 14.99 3.33
N ARG A 96 12.18 15.96 3.26
CA ARG A 96 11.90 17.37 3.63
C ARG A 96 11.22 18.16 2.53
N SER A 97 11.24 17.65 1.30
CA SER A 97 10.60 18.28 0.15
C SER A 97 10.37 17.26 -0.96
N LYS A 98 9.44 17.59 -1.87
CA LYS A 98 9.17 16.79 -3.07
C LYS A 98 10.42 16.57 -3.93
N GLY A 99 11.30 17.57 -4.03
CA GLY A 99 12.54 17.46 -4.80
C GLY A 99 13.47 16.39 -4.24
N VAL A 100 13.58 16.28 -2.92
CA VAL A 100 14.39 15.23 -2.26
C VAL A 100 13.78 13.85 -2.48
N LEU A 101 12.45 13.72 -2.38
CA LEU A 101 11.75 12.47 -2.71
C LEU A 101 12.01 12.06 -4.16
N VAL A 102 11.80 12.95 -5.13
CA VAL A 102 12.01 12.66 -6.56
C VAL A 102 13.46 12.27 -6.85
N ALA A 103 14.44 12.93 -6.21
CA ALA A 103 15.84 12.56 -6.34
C ALA A 103 16.12 11.17 -5.76
N ARG A 104 15.50 10.80 -4.63
CA ARG A 104 15.61 9.44 -4.06
C ARG A 104 15.00 8.41 -5.00
N VAL A 105 13.81 8.68 -5.55
CA VAL A 105 13.15 7.80 -6.53
C VAL A 105 14.04 7.55 -7.73
N GLY A 106 14.64 8.59 -8.30
CA GLY A 106 15.58 8.44 -9.42
C GLY A 106 16.76 7.54 -9.09
N LYS A 107 17.43 7.78 -7.96
CA LYS A 107 18.56 6.95 -7.51
C LYS A 107 18.19 5.48 -7.31
N VAL A 108 17.02 5.21 -6.74
CA VAL A 108 16.56 3.84 -6.51
C VAL A 108 16.19 3.17 -7.84
N ALA A 109 15.47 3.87 -8.73
CA ALA A 109 15.13 3.34 -10.05
C ALA A 109 16.39 2.99 -10.87
N ASP A 110 17.40 3.87 -10.89
CA ASP A 110 18.67 3.63 -11.57
C ASP A 110 19.38 2.37 -11.03
N ALA A 111 19.38 2.19 -9.70
CA ALA A 111 19.96 1.01 -9.07
C ALA A 111 19.21 -0.28 -9.42
N TRP A 112 17.87 -0.23 -9.54
CA TRP A 112 17.07 -1.38 -9.93
C TRP A 112 17.22 -1.71 -11.42
N ILE A 113 17.37 -0.70 -12.28
CA ILE A 113 17.70 -0.88 -13.70
C ILE A 113 19.09 -1.52 -13.85
N ALA A 114 20.09 -1.00 -13.13
CA ALA A 114 21.44 -1.57 -13.16
C ALA A 114 21.49 -3.01 -12.63
N GLY A 115 20.59 -3.35 -11.71
CA GLY A 115 20.39 -4.71 -11.20
C GLY A 115 19.43 -5.56 -12.02
N GLU A 116 19.03 -5.13 -13.23
CA GLU A 116 18.11 -5.85 -14.15
C GLU A 116 16.76 -6.24 -13.55
N ARG A 117 16.32 -5.57 -12.49
CA ARG A 117 15.04 -5.79 -11.81
C ARG A 117 13.92 -4.91 -12.32
N LEU A 118 14.28 -3.88 -13.08
CA LEU A 118 13.36 -2.89 -13.62
C LEU A 118 13.80 -2.51 -15.04
N GLY A 119 12.85 -2.47 -15.97
CA GLY A 119 13.11 -1.93 -17.31
C GLY A 119 13.36 -0.43 -17.26
N ARG A 120 14.09 0.11 -18.25
CA ARG A 120 14.33 1.56 -18.34
C ARG A 120 13.03 2.36 -18.48
N THR A 121 12.12 1.89 -19.35
CA THR A 121 10.79 2.48 -19.55
C THR A 121 9.98 2.53 -18.26
N ASP A 122 10.07 1.47 -17.47
CA ASP A 122 9.39 1.35 -16.18
C ASP A 122 10.00 2.30 -15.14
N GLY A 123 11.33 2.41 -15.07
CA GLY A 123 11.98 3.39 -14.21
C GLY A 123 11.62 4.84 -14.56
N GLU A 124 11.51 5.16 -15.85
CA GLU A 124 11.03 6.48 -16.30
C GLU A 124 9.57 6.72 -15.90
N ALA A 125 8.70 5.72 -16.01
CA ALA A 125 7.31 5.80 -15.58
C ALA A 125 7.20 6.06 -14.08
N VAL A 126 7.95 5.31 -13.26
CA VAL A 126 8.04 5.51 -11.79
C VAL A 126 8.48 6.93 -11.45
N LEU A 127 9.56 7.43 -12.08
CA LEU A 127 10.08 8.77 -11.82
C LEU A 127 9.11 9.87 -12.27
N ARG A 128 8.45 9.69 -13.42
CA ARG A 128 7.41 10.60 -13.93
C ARG A 128 6.22 10.66 -12.98
N THR A 129 5.79 9.53 -12.43
CA THR A 129 4.71 9.46 -11.45
C THR A 129 5.09 10.19 -10.16
N ALA A 130 6.29 9.97 -9.61
CA ALA A 130 6.76 10.71 -8.43
C ALA A 130 6.79 12.24 -8.65
N ARG A 131 7.18 12.69 -9.86
CA ARG A 131 7.16 14.11 -10.23
C ARG A 131 5.74 14.68 -10.31
N ARG A 132 4.76 13.90 -10.76
CA ARG A 132 3.36 14.33 -10.91
C ARG A 132 2.54 14.24 -9.63
N ALA A 133 2.85 13.28 -8.76
CA ALA A 133 2.13 13.01 -7.53
C ALA A 133 1.99 14.24 -6.63
N SER A 134 0.87 14.37 -5.93
CA SER A 134 0.70 15.37 -4.87
C SER A 134 1.69 15.11 -3.73
N TYR A 135 2.17 16.18 -3.10
CA TYR A 135 3.12 16.10 -1.99
C TYR A 135 2.77 17.15 -0.94
N VAL A 136 2.59 16.71 0.29
CA VAL A 136 2.37 17.56 1.46
C VAL A 136 3.58 17.37 2.38
N PRO A 137 4.34 18.43 2.70
CA PRO A 137 5.47 18.37 3.61
C PRO A 137 5.10 17.98 5.05
#